data_AF-A0A1T4W6U1-F1
#
_entry.id   AF-A0A1T4W6U1-F1
#
_cell.length_a   1.000
_cell.length_b   1.000
_cell.length_c   1.000
_cell.angle_alpha   90.00
_cell.angle_beta   90.00
_cell.angle_gamma   90.00
#
_symmetry.space_group_name_H-M   'P 1'
#
loop_
_entity.id
_entity.type
_entity.pdbx_description
1 polymer ?
#
loop_
_entity_poly.entity_id
_entity_poly.type
_entity_poly.pdbx_seq_one_letter_code
_entity_poly.pdbx_strand_id
1 'polypeptide(L)' 'MELQIQILSKKIDNLRSILYGLISSNNLTDKSVVKCSQQLDKLLVEYEICKKNYYT' A
#
# COMPACT_ATOMS: atom_id res chain seq x y z
N MET A 1 4.12 10.69 -14.99
CA MET A 1 3.41 9.41 -14.77
C MET A 1 4.33 8.37 -14.12
N GLU A 2 5.58 8.22 -14.57
CA GLU A 2 6.59 7.37 -13.90
C GLU A 2 6.87 7.74 -12.43
N LEU A 3 6.89 9.04 -12.11
CA LEU A 3 7.03 9.54 -10.74
C LEU A 3 5.87 9.10 -9.82
N GLN A 4 4.64 9.01 -10.36
CA GLN A 4 3.48 8.57 -9.58
C GLN A 4 3.58 7.08 -9.23
N ILE A 5 4.03 6.25 -10.17
CA ILE A 5 4.29 4.82 -9.95
C ILE A 5 5.35 4.64 -8.86
N GLN A 6 6.44 5.40 -8.90
CA GLN A 6 7.49 5.34 -7.86
C GLN A 6 6.97 5.80 -6.49
N ILE A 7 6.18 6.88 -6.43
CA ILE A 7 5.55 7.35 -5.18
C ILE A 7 4.63 6.27 -4.60
N LEU A 8 3.86 5.60 -5.46
CA LEU A 8 2.93 4.57 -5.03
C LEU A 8 3.65 3.31 -4.54
N SER A 9 4.72 2.89 -5.22
CA SER A 9 5.60 1.81 -4.75
C SER A 9 6.18 2.13 -3.36
N LYS A 10 6.69 3.35 -3.16
CA LYS A 10 7.19 3.81 -1.84
C LYS A 10 6.11 3.76 -0.77
N LYS A 11 4.87 4.14 -1.10
CA LYS A 11 3.74 4.05 -0.15
C LYS A 11 3.42 2.61 0.21
N ILE A 12 3.43 1.69 -0.76
CA ILE A 12 3.21 0.25 -0.54
C ILE A 12 4.32 -0.32 0.37
N ASP A 13 5.58 0.00 0.10
CA ASP A 13 6.71 -0.47 0.93
C ASP A 13 6.65 0.08 2.36
N ASN A 14 6.28 1.35 2.52
CA ASN A 14 6.08 1.93 3.84
C ASN A 14 4.94 1.23 4.60
N LEU A 15 3.84 0.94 3.91
CA LEU A 15 2.69 0.24 4.50
C LEU A 15 3.03 -1.20 4.88
N ARG A 16 3.83 -1.90 4.07
CA ARG A 16 4.41 -3.21 4.42
C ARG A 16 5.30 -3.11 5.65
N SER A 17 6.19 -2.12 5.73
CA SER A 17 7.06 -1.92 6.89
C SER A 17 6.26 -1.67 8.17
N ILE A 18 5.21 -0.86 8.10
CA ILE A 18 4.29 -0.63 9.23
C ILE A 18 3.60 -1.93 9.64
N LEU A 19 3.10 -2.72 8.69
CA LEU A 19 2.50 -4.03 8.96
C LEU A 19 3.50 -4.99 9.63
N TYR A 20 4.72 -5.11 9.11
CA TYR A 20 5.76 -5.94 9.72
C TYR A 20 6.14 -5.45 11.12
N GLY A 21 6.19 -4.14 11.34
CA GLY A 21 6.39 -3.55 12.66
C GLY A 21 5.27 -3.92 13.63
N LEU A 22 4.01 -3.83 13.20
CA LEU A 22 2.85 -4.18 14.02
C LEU A 22 2.79 -5.69 14.33
N ILE A 23 3.13 -6.54 13.36
CA ILE A 23 3.26 -8.00 13.55
C ILE A 23 4.35 -8.30 14.58
N SER A 24 5.52 -7.68 14.44
CA SER A 24 6.65 -7.86 15.36
C SER A 24 6.37 -7.33 16.76
N SER A 25 5.52 -6.30 16.87
CA SER A 25 5.10 -5.72 18.15
C SER A 25 4.03 -6.56 18.86
N ASN A 26 3.53 -7.63 18.23
CA ASN A 26 2.36 -8.41 18.65
C ASN A 26 1.12 -7.55 19.00
N ASN A 27 1.07 -6.32 18.47
CA ASN A 27 0.05 -5.31 18.75
C ASN A 27 -0.92 -5.20 17.57
N LEU A 28 -1.01 -6.28 16.81
CA LEU A 28 -1.80 -6.41 15.60
C LEU A 28 -3.26 -6.57 15.99
N THR A 29 -3.90 -5.46 16.36
CA THR A 29 -5.34 -5.44 16.57
C THR A 29 -6.04 -5.66 15.23
N ASP A 30 -7.11 -6.46 15.22
CA ASP A 30 -7.96 -6.70 14.04
C ASP A 30 -8.28 -5.41 13.27
N LYS A 31 -8.59 -4.33 14.00
CA LYS A 31 -8.83 -2.99 13.41
C LYS A 31 -7.64 -2.41 12.64
N SER A 32 -6.42 -2.62 13.14
CA SER A 32 -5.18 -2.14 12.52
C SER A 32 -4.87 -2.91 11.24
N VAL A 33 -5.13 -4.23 11.24
CA VAL A 33 -5.01 -5.09 10.04
C VAL A 33 -6.02 -4.70 8.99
N VAL A 34 -7.30 -4.56 9.37
CA VAL A 34 -8.38 -4.17 8.46
C VAL A 34 -8.08 -2.82 7.82
N LYS A 35 -7.63 -1.84 8.62
CA LYS A 35 -7.30 -0.50 8.11
C LYS A 35 -6.10 -0.52 7.15
N CYS A 36 -5.04 -1.28 7.48
CA CYS A 36 -3.89 -1.43 6.59
C CYS A 36 -4.28 -2.15 5.29
N SER A 37 -5.10 -3.20 5.37
CA SER A 37 -5.58 -3.94 4.21
C SER A 37 -6.39 -3.05 3.27
N GLN A 38 -7.33 -2.26 3.81
CA GLN A 38 -8.13 -1.31 3.03
C GLN A 38 -7.27 -0.23 2.36
N GLN A 39 -6.24 0.27 3.05
CA GLN A 39 -5.31 1.23 2.45
C GLN A 39 -4.45 0.59 1.34
N LEU A 40 -4.04 -0.66 1.52
CA LEU A 40 -3.26 -1.39 0.53
C LEU A 40 -4.08 -1.66 -0.73
N ASP A 41 -5.33 -2.11 -0.57
CA ASP A 41 -6.28 -2.32 -1.68
C ASP A 41 -6.48 -1.03 -2.49
N LYS A 42 -6.69 0.10 -1.81
CA LYS A 42 -6.84 1.40 -2.48
C LYS A 42 -5.60 1.79 -3.27
N LEU A 43 -4.40 1.62 -2.68
CA LEU A 43 -3.14 1.91 -3.37
C LEU A 43 -2.90 0.98 -4.56
N LEU A 44 -3.29 -0.29 -4.48
CA LEU A 44 -3.21 -1.25 -5.58
C LEU A 44 -4.13 -0.86 -6.74
N VAL A 45 -5.36 -0.44 -6.45
CA VAL A 45 -6.30 0.05 -7.46
C VAL A 45 -5.75 1.31 -8.14
N GLU A 46 -5.22 2.27 -7.37
CA GLU A 46 -4.58 3.47 -7.92
C GLU A 46 -3.35 3.14 -8.78
N TYR A 47 -2.60 2.09 -8.40
CA TYR A 47 -1.42 1.63 -9.13
C TYR A 47 -1.81 1.07 -10.49
N GLU A 48 -2.79 0.17 -10.50
CA GLU A 48 -3.29 -0.45 -11.73
C GLU A 48 -3.90 0.58 -12.66
N ILE A 49 -4.65 1.57 -12.15
CA ILE A 49 -5.18 2.68 -12.98
C ILE A 49 -4.04 3.51 -13.57
N CYS A 50 -3.06 3.92 -12.75
CA CYS A 50 -1.90 4.69 -13.23
C CYS A 50 -1.09 3.91 -14.27
N LYS A 51 -0.90 2.61 -14.06
CA LYS A 51 -0.20 1.73 -14.98
C LYS A 51 -0.97 1.58 -16.29
N LYS A 52 -2.29 1.38 -16.24
CA LYS A 52 -3.13 1.22 -17.43
C LYS A 52 -3.18 2.50 -18.29
N ASN A 53 -3.18 3.67 -17.64
CA ASN A 53 -3.07 4.97 -18.32
C ASN A 53 -1.67 5.28 -18.88
N TYR A 54 -0.64 4.51 -18.53
CA TYR A 54 0.71 4.65 -19.11
C TYR A 54 0.85 3.93 -20.45
N TYR A 55 0.02 2.90 -20.71
CA TYR A 55 0.05 2.10 -21.93
C TYR A 55 -1.06 2.44 -22.94
N THR A 56 -1.89 3.45 -22.66
CA THR A 56 -2.92 3.98 -23.56
C THR A 56 -2.51 5.37 -24.03
#